data_AF-A0A2J6RWZ0-F1
#
_entry.id   AF-A0A2J6RWZ0-F1
#
_cell.length_a   1.000
_cell.length_b   1.000
_cell.length_c   1.000
_cell.angle_alpha   90.00
_cell.angle_beta   90.00
_cell.angle_gamma   90.00
#
_symmetry.space_group_name_H-M   'P 1'
#
loop_
_entity.id
_entity.type
_entity.pdbx_description
1 polymer ?
#
loop_
_entity_poly.entity_id
_entity_poly.type
_entity_poly.pdbx_seq_one_letter_code
_entity_poly.pdbx_strand_id
1 'polypeptide(L)'
;MGGPNLEVFKFGMYIMFPIAIMYYYGTNLDRRFSVPDFWPKPEQTNRIPFEKEEIHSELERLRQRRLYLREKRLEQDKAARRGEGENGGSS
;
A
#
# COMPACT_ATOMS: atom_id res chain seq x y z
N MET A 1 -23.32 11.58 53.05
CA MET A 1 -23.48 10.40 52.17
C MET A 1 -24.83 10.54 51.49
N GLY A 2 -24.85 10.75 50.17
CA GLY A 2 -26.11 10.90 49.43
C GLY A 2 -26.87 9.58 49.45
N GLY A 3 -28.14 9.63 49.86
CA GLY A 3 -28.99 8.45 50.02
C GLY A 3 -29.29 7.71 48.70
N PRO A 4 -30.13 6.65 48.76
CA PRO A 4 -30.38 5.71 47.65
C PRO A 4 -30.79 6.36 46.32
N ASN A 5 -31.39 7.56 46.35
CA ASN A 5 -31.75 8.33 45.15
C ASN A 5 -30.52 8.72 44.29
N LEU A 6 -29.36 8.94 44.92
CA LEU A 6 -28.13 9.28 44.20
C LEU A 6 -27.53 8.08 43.49
N GLU A 7 -27.71 6.89 44.06
CA GLU A 7 -27.29 5.63 43.44
C GLU A 7 -28.16 5.33 42.22
N VAL A 8 -29.48 5.44 42.33
CA VAL A 8 -30.42 5.25 41.19
C VAL A 8 -30.10 6.20 40.04
N PHE A 9 -29.77 7.47 40.34
CA PHE A 9 -29.35 8.43 39.30
C PHE A 9 -28.05 8.01 38.60
N LYS A 10 -27.04 7.54 39.36
CA LYS A 10 -25.77 7.05 38.79
C LYS A 10 -26.01 5.81 37.92
N PHE A 11 -26.80 4.85 38.40
CA PHE A 11 -27.16 3.65 37.63
C PHE A 11 -27.91 4.01 36.34
N GLY A 12 -28.88 4.94 36.42
CA GLY A 12 -29.58 5.45 35.25
C GLY A 12 -28.65 6.12 34.24
N MET A 13 -27.71 6.95 34.70
CA MET A 13 -26.70 7.57 33.84
C MET A 13 -25.81 6.53 33.16
N TYR A 14 -25.34 5.52 33.90
CA TYR A 14 -24.47 4.48 33.35
C TYR A 14 -25.17 3.57 32.34
N ILE A 15 -26.48 3.41 32.41
CA ILE A 15 -27.26 2.65 31.42
C ILE A 15 -27.62 3.54 30.22
N MET A 16 -28.08 4.77 30.47
CA MET A 16 -28.52 5.68 29.40
C MET A 16 -27.36 6.20 28.55
N PHE A 17 -26.20 6.44 29.14
CA PHE A 17 -25.02 6.94 28.42
C PHE A 17 -24.56 6.02 27.27
N PRO A 18 -24.28 4.72 27.48
CA PRO A 18 -23.90 3.82 26.39
C PRO A 18 -25.02 3.59 25.38
N ILE A 19 -26.28 3.53 25.81
CA ILE A 19 -27.43 3.35 24.91
C ILE A 19 -27.59 4.57 24.00
N ALA A 20 -27.48 5.79 24.53
CA ALA A 20 -27.58 7.02 23.76
C ALA A 20 -26.42 7.16 22.75
N ILE A 21 -25.19 6.84 23.17
CA ILE A 21 -24.02 6.82 22.28
C ILE A 21 -24.20 5.80 21.16
N MET A 22 -24.65 4.58 21.49
CA MET A 22 -24.94 3.54 20.50
C MET A 22 -26.07 3.95 19.55
N TYR A 23 -27.12 4.62 20.01
CA TYR A 23 -28.19 5.08 19.14
C TYR A 23 -27.71 6.17 18.17
N TYR A 24 -26.95 7.15 18.68
CA TYR A 24 -26.46 8.27 17.89
C TYR A 24 -25.38 7.87 16.88
N TYR A 25 -24.41 7.05 17.28
CA TYR A 25 -23.34 6.60 16.40
C TYR A 25 -23.68 5.31 15.65
N GLY A 26 -24.27 4.31 16.32
CA GLY A 26 -24.51 2.96 15.80
C GLY A 26 -25.42 2.88 14.56
N THR A 27 -26.37 3.80 14.42
CA THR A 27 -27.30 3.82 13.28
C THR A 27 -26.70 4.41 11.99
N ASN A 28 -25.59 5.14 12.09
CA ASN A 28 -24.98 5.88 10.98
C ASN A 28 -23.47 5.60 10.83
N LEU A 29 -22.98 4.47 11.37
CA LEU A 29 -21.58 4.07 11.26
C LEU A 29 -21.15 3.93 9.79
N ASP A 30 -21.99 3.28 8.98
CA ASP A 30 -21.67 3.01 7.57
C ASP A 30 -21.50 4.30 6.76
N ARG A 31 -22.36 5.31 6.95
CA ARG A 31 -22.23 6.60 6.25
C ARG A 31 -21.08 7.47 6.78
N ARG A 32 -20.69 7.35 8.06
CA ARG A 32 -19.63 8.18 8.67
C ARG A 32 -18.22 7.57 8.55
N PHE A 33 -18.12 6.25 8.43
CA PHE A 33 -16.84 5.53 8.40
C PHE A 33 -16.61 4.72 7.12
N SER A 34 -17.56 4.67 6.18
CA SER A 34 -17.24 4.16 4.84
C SER A 34 -16.25 5.12 4.18
N VAL A 35 -15.12 4.56 3.76
CA VAL A 35 -14.15 5.26 2.94
C VAL A 35 -14.63 5.11 1.50
N PRO A 36 -15.15 6.17 0.85
CA PRO A 36 -15.47 6.08 -0.57
C PRO A 36 -14.17 5.79 -1.34
N ASP A 37 -14.25 4.89 -2.33
CA ASP A 37 -13.10 4.46 -3.13
C ASP A 37 -11.97 3.76 -2.34
N PHE A 38 -12.29 3.02 -1.26
CA PHE A 38 -11.30 2.22 -0.51
C PHE A 38 -10.52 1.24 -1.41
N TRP A 39 -11.19 0.66 -2.40
CA TRP A 39 -10.56 -0.19 -3.40
C TRP A 39 -10.24 0.62 -4.65
N PRO A 40 -8.99 0.54 -5.19
CA PRO A 40 -8.67 1.18 -6.44
C PRO A 40 -9.60 0.69 -7.54
N LYS A 41 -10.10 1.62 -8.35
CA LYS A 41 -11.04 1.32 -9.42
C LYS A 41 -10.39 0.31 -10.37
N PRO A 42 -11.13 -0.64 -10.95
CA PRO A 42 -10.57 -1.66 -11.85
C PRO A 42 -9.84 -1.07 -13.07
N GLU A 43 -10.07 0.21 -13.39
CA GLU A 43 -9.33 0.99 -14.38
C GLU A 43 -7.89 1.34 -13.97
N GLN A 44 -7.61 1.45 -12.67
CA GLN A 44 -6.27 1.65 -12.11
C GLN A 44 -5.52 0.33 -11.86
N THR A 45 -6.23 -0.79 -11.91
CA THR A 45 -5.60 -2.11 -11.84
C THR A 45 -4.93 -2.41 -13.18
N ASN A 46 -3.72 -2.97 -13.13
CA ASN A 46 -2.99 -3.39 -14.33
C ASN A 46 -3.88 -4.31 -15.18
N ARG A 47 -4.32 -3.82 -16.34
CA ARG A 47 -4.99 -4.63 -17.35
C ARG A 47 -3.92 -5.50 -17.99
N ILE A 48 -3.99 -6.81 -17.74
CA ILE A 48 -3.14 -7.77 -18.42
C ILE A 48 -3.52 -7.71 -19.91
N PRO A 49 -2.55 -7.56 -20.84
CA PRO A 49 -2.86 -7.55 -22.27
C PRO A 49 -3.54 -8.87 -22.64
N PHE A 50 -4.76 -8.81 -23.18
CA PHE A 50 -5.50 -10.00 -23.61
C PHE A 50 -5.20 -10.38 -25.07
N GLU A 51 -4.69 -9.43 -25.86
CA GLU A 51 -4.39 -9.62 -27.27
C GLU A 51 -2.97 -10.15 -27.49
N LYS A 52 -2.85 -11.23 -28.28
CA LYS A 52 -1.58 -11.95 -28.48
C LYS A 52 -0.48 -11.05 -29.06
N GLU A 53 -0.84 -10.15 -29.97
CA GLU A 53 0.08 -9.20 -30.62
C GLU A 53 0.67 -8.18 -29.63
N GLU A 54 -0.17 -7.65 -28.73
CA GLU A 54 0.23 -6.72 -27.68
C GLU A 54 1.18 -7.41 -26.68
N ILE A 55 0.89 -8.65 -26.29
CA ILE A 55 1.76 -9.48 -25.44
C ILE A 55 3.15 -9.66 -26.07
N HIS A 56 3.22 -9.96 -27.36
CA HIS A 56 4.50 -10.13 -28.06
C HIS A 56 5.32 -8.84 -28.08
N SER A 57 4.68 -7.70 -28.36
CA SER A 57 5.35 -6.40 -28.38
C SER A 57 5.90 -5.99 -27.01
N GLU A 58 5.13 -6.20 -25.93
CA GLU A 58 5.57 -5.87 -24.57
C GLU A 58 6.65 -6.85 -24.10
N LEU A 59 6.57 -8.13 -24.50
CA LEU A 59 7.61 -9.12 -24.22
C LEU A 59 8.93 -8.78 -24.91
N GLU A 60 8.90 -8.30 -26.16
CA GLU A 60 10.07 -7.82 -26.88
C GLU A 60 10.69 -6.59 -26.20
N ARG A 61 9.85 -5.62 -25.79
CA ARG A 61 10.29 -4.45 -25.02
C ARG A 61 10.99 -4.86 -23.71
N LEU A 62 10.42 -5.81 -22.98
CA LEU A 62 10.99 -6.33 -21.74
C LEU A 62 12.30 -7.09 -21.98
N ARG A 63 12.41 -7.87 -23.06
CA ARG A 63 13.65 -8.56 -23.45
C ARG A 63 14.76 -7.58 -23.79
N GLN A 64 14.47 -6.55 -24.58
CA GLN A 64 15.44 -5.49 -24.92
C GLN A 64 15.93 -4.76 -23.66
N ARG A 65 15.02 -4.39 -22.76
CA ARG A 65 15.37 -3.76 -21.48
C ARG A 65 16.29 -4.65 -20.64
N ARG A 66 16.05 -5.96 -20.60
CA ARG A 66 16.88 -6.93 -19.88
C ARG A 66 18.28 -7.03 -20.48
N LEU A 67 18.40 -7.08 -21.80
CA LEU A 67 19.70 -7.15 -22.48
C LEU A 67 20.52 -5.88 -22.24
N TYR A 68 19.92 -4.70 -22.40
CA TYR A 68 20.56 -3.42 -22.12
C TYR A 68 21.10 -3.33 -20.68
N LEU A 69 20.28 -3.71 -19.68
CA LEU A 69 20.72 -3.71 -18.28
C LEU A 69 21.85 -4.71 -18.01
N ARG A 70 21.86 -5.84 -18.71
CA ARG A 70 22.94 -6.83 -18.61
C ARG A 70 24.25 -6.28 -19.20
N GLU A 71 24.20 -5.66 -20.37
CA GLU A 71 25.35 -5.04 -21.01
C GLU A 71 25.95 -3.95 -20.13
N LYS A 72 25.10 -3.04 -19.61
CA LYS A 72 25.54 -1.99 -18.69
C LYS A 72 26.24 -2.53 -17.44
N ARG A 73 25.76 -3.63 -16.86
CA ARG A 73 26.43 -4.29 -15.71
C ARG A 73 27.78 -4.88 -16.10
N LEU A 74 27.88 -5.49 -17.28
CA LEU A 74 29.14 -6.05 -17.77
C LEU A 74 30.17 -4.95 -18.08
N GLU A 75 29.75 -3.82 -18.62
CA GLU A 75 30.60 -2.65 -18.83
C GLU A 75 31.12 -2.08 -17.52
N GLN A 76 30.26 -1.98 -16.51
CA GLN A 76 30.64 -1.54 -15.16
C GLN A 76 31.63 -2.51 -14.50
N ASP A 77 31.42 -3.82 -14.58
CA ASP A 77 32.36 -4.83 -14.05
C ASP A 77 33.72 -4.76 -14.78
N LYS A 78 33.72 -4.60 -16.11
CA LYS A 78 34.96 -4.40 -16.88
C LYS A 78 35.69 -3.11 -16.50
N ALA A 79 34.96 -2.01 -16.33
CA ALA A 79 35.55 -0.73 -15.92
C ALA A 79 36.12 -0.80 -14.50
N ALA A 80 35.41 -1.45 -13.56
CA ALA A 80 35.87 -1.67 -12.20
C ALA A 80 37.17 -2.51 -12.16
N ARG A 81 37.21 -3.63 -12.90
CA ARG A 81 38.40 -4.48 -12.99
C ARG A 81 39.59 -3.78 -13.64
N ARG A 82 39.37 -2.89 -14.61
CA ARG A 82 40.44 -2.10 -15.24
C ARG A 82 41.04 -1.09 -14.27
N GLY A 83 40.21 -0.45 -13.43
CA GLY A 83 40.68 0.48 -12.40
C GLY A 83 41.48 -0.18 -11.27
N GLU A 84 41.16 -1.44 -10.91
CA GLU A 84 41.92 -2.19 -9.90
C GLU A 84 43.30 -2.64 -10.39
N GLY A 85 43.44 -2.96 -11.69
CA GLY A 85 44.73 -3.35 -12.28
C GLY A 85 45.74 -2.21 -12.42
N GLU A 86 45.30 -0.97 -12.56
CA GLU A 86 46.18 0.21 -12.66
C GLU A 86 46.71 0.66 -11.28
N ASN A 87 45.97 0.40 -10.19
CA ASN A 87 46.34 0.83 -8.83
C ASN A 87 47.23 -0.18 -8.06
N GLY A 88 47.33 -1.43 -8.54
CA GLY A 88 48.18 -2.48 -7.95
C GLY A 88 49.58 -2.61 -8.57
N GLY A 89 49.89 -1.82 -9.60
CA GLY A 89 51.18 -1.85 -10.33
C GLY A 89 52.18 -0.75 -9.95
N SER A 90 51.87 0.09 -8.96
CA SER A 90 52.78 1.10 -8.39
C SER A 90 53.12 0.77 -6.94
N SER A 91 53.97 -0.22 -6.72
CA SER A 91 54.71 -0.46 -5.47
C SER A 91 56.02 -1.15 -5.77
#